data_AF-L0K114-F1
#
_entry.id   AF-L0K114-F1
#
_cell.length_a   1.000
_cell.length_b   1.000
_cell.length_c   1.000
_cell.angle_alpha   90.00
_cell.angle_beta   90.00
_cell.angle_gamma   90.00
#
_symmetry.space_group_name_H-M   'P 1'
#
loop_
_entity.id
_entity.type
_entity.pdbx_description
1 polymer ?
#
loop_
_entity_poly.entity_id
_entity_poly.type
_entity_poly.pdbx_seq_one_letter_code
_entity_poly.pdbx_strand_id
1 'polypeptide(L)'
;MTREIPSRREWLRRVTVTAAVIGGASSSVAANTRTDEPIPDGGETGSACPEPDAGAVDVRLVPACVDDGTAVFCVTNDGPQETVLEWRAVAPPEERIEFVDCQTVRVVGEFEDVIIEATFLSNGEIGNVIEPVGAVDGVRTFDVREIEGIPDDAIAGTVQAFRDGPVVPGAGDLTASNPEFAACQEAFFGEVLVGDEDDEPEPTADEDVEPDPDELTSLTVPAEATTCFAVDAPDGPVAVQLFRDGELLVERTSASDVACPRPIEPGDDGVLESPTTVLDERQ
;
A
#
# COMPACT_ATOMS: atom_id res chain seq x y z
N MET A 1 -4.79 -38.78 27.68
CA MET A 1 -5.53 -38.70 26.40
C MET A 1 -4.83 -37.66 25.57
N THR A 2 -3.94 -38.09 24.68
CA THR A 2 -3.20 -37.22 23.76
C THR A 2 -4.10 -36.93 22.56
N ARG A 3 -4.43 -35.64 22.35
CA ARG A 3 -5.13 -35.17 21.14
C ARG A 3 -4.13 -35.20 19.98
N GLU A 4 -4.40 -36.03 18.98
CA GLU A 4 -3.67 -36.05 17.72
C GLU A 4 -4.02 -34.77 16.93
N ILE A 5 -2.99 -34.00 16.58
CA ILE A 5 -3.11 -32.85 15.66
C ILE A 5 -3.15 -33.43 14.24
N PRO A 6 -4.19 -33.17 13.43
CA PRO A 6 -4.30 -33.75 12.09
C PRO A 6 -3.18 -33.20 11.18
N SER A 7 -2.63 -34.09 10.35
CA SER A 7 -1.48 -33.76 9.50
C SER A 7 -1.87 -32.96 8.26
N ARG A 8 -0.93 -32.13 7.77
CA ARG A 8 -0.99 -31.24 6.59
C ARG A 8 -1.60 -31.86 5.30
N ARG A 9 -1.64 -33.18 5.17
CA ARG A 9 -2.25 -33.88 4.02
C ARG A 9 -3.76 -34.03 4.09
N GLU A 10 -4.37 -33.90 5.26
CA GLU A 10 -5.82 -34.04 5.43
C GLU A 10 -6.56 -32.73 5.10
N TRP A 11 -5.92 -31.59 5.30
CA TRP A 11 -6.47 -30.27 4.96
C TRP A 11 -6.62 -30.09 3.43
N LEU A 12 -5.64 -30.58 2.66
CA LEU A 12 -5.63 -30.48 1.18
C LEU A 12 -6.70 -31.33 0.48
N ARG A 13 -7.43 -32.21 1.18
CA ARG A 13 -8.52 -33.01 0.59
C ARG A 13 -9.90 -32.38 0.69
N ARG A 14 -10.05 -31.24 1.38
CA ARG A 14 -11.38 -30.62 1.60
C ARG A 14 -11.77 -29.52 0.62
N VAL A 15 -10.85 -29.07 -0.24
CA VAL A 15 -11.14 -28.07 -1.27
C VAL A 15 -11.29 -28.79 -2.62
N THR A 16 -12.51 -29.20 -2.95
CA THR A 16 -12.87 -29.58 -4.33
C THR A 16 -14.12 -28.80 -4.69
N VAL A 17 -13.94 -27.57 -5.19
CA VAL A 17 -15.02 -26.78 -5.79
C VAL A 17 -15.11 -27.14 -7.26
N THR A 18 -16.29 -27.58 -7.66
CA THR A 18 -16.64 -27.99 -9.02
C THR A 18 -16.86 -26.74 -9.87
N ALA A 19 -15.88 -26.34 -10.68
CA ALA A 19 -16.06 -25.28 -11.67
C ALA A 19 -16.67 -25.88 -12.96
N ALA A 20 -17.91 -25.50 -13.26
CA ALA A 20 -18.55 -25.80 -14.54
C ALA A 20 -18.09 -24.78 -15.60
N VAL A 21 -17.31 -25.24 -16.58
CA VAL A 21 -16.93 -24.46 -17.77
C VAL A 21 -18.06 -24.61 -18.80
N ILE A 22 -18.79 -23.54 -19.08
CA ILE A 22 -19.66 -23.46 -20.25
C ILE A 22 -18.92 -22.67 -21.33
N GLY A 23 -18.43 -23.39 -22.33
CA GLY A 23 -17.84 -22.83 -23.53
C GLY A 23 -18.90 -22.31 -24.50
N GLY A 24 -18.63 -21.16 -25.11
CA GLY A 24 -19.37 -20.63 -26.25
C GLY A 24 -18.38 -20.08 -27.27
N ALA A 25 -18.02 -20.90 -28.25
CA ALA A 25 -17.34 -20.46 -29.47
C ALA A 25 -18.39 -20.18 -30.54
N SER A 26 -18.24 -19.10 -31.32
CA SER A 26 -18.70 -18.99 -32.69
C SER A 26 -17.94 -17.89 -33.43
N SER A 27 -17.45 -18.25 -34.62
CA SER A 27 -16.56 -17.48 -35.47
C SER A 27 -17.32 -16.86 -36.66
N SER A 28 -16.90 -15.64 -37.04
CA SER A 28 -16.64 -15.10 -38.40
C SER A 28 -17.71 -15.07 -39.53
N VAL A 29 -17.84 -13.90 -40.19
CA VAL A 29 -17.52 -13.56 -41.62
C VAL A 29 -18.53 -12.58 -42.30
N ALA A 30 -17.98 -11.41 -42.68
CA ALA A 30 -18.17 -10.49 -43.85
C ALA A 30 -19.49 -10.37 -44.66
N ALA A 31 -19.89 -9.12 -44.98
CA ALA A 31 -19.60 -8.41 -46.25
C ALA A 31 -20.68 -7.38 -46.71
N ASN A 32 -20.19 -6.20 -47.13
CA ASN A 32 -20.64 -5.24 -48.17
C ASN A 32 -22.01 -4.53 -48.12
N THR A 33 -21.97 -3.19 -48.25
CA THR A 33 -22.42 -2.48 -49.47
C THR A 33 -21.83 -1.06 -49.59
N ARG A 34 -21.43 -0.72 -50.82
CA ARG A 34 -21.00 0.59 -51.34
C ARG A 34 -22.06 1.69 -51.18
N THR A 35 -21.62 2.91 -50.90
CA THR A 35 -22.14 4.10 -51.59
C THR A 35 -20.99 5.06 -51.86
N ASP A 36 -21.00 5.60 -53.07
CA ASP A 36 -20.04 6.47 -53.74
C ASP A 36 -20.55 7.91 -53.62
N GLU A 37 -19.76 8.86 -53.14
CA GLU A 37 -19.97 10.30 -53.36
C GLU A 37 -18.63 11.07 -53.31
N PRO A 38 -18.39 12.10 -54.16
CA PRO A 38 -17.08 12.73 -54.29
C PRO A 38 -16.95 14.14 -53.65
N ILE A 39 -15.79 14.37 -52.98
CA ILE A 39 -14.86 15.54 -52.92
C ILE A 39 -15.45 16.96 -52.67
N PRO A 40 -14.97 17.70 -51.62
CA PRO A 40 -13.85 18.66 -51.81
C PRO A 40 -12.82 18.82 -50.67
N ASP A 41 -11.66 19.31 -51.11
CA ASP A 41 -10.47 19.81 -50.41
C ASP A 41 -10.69 20.68 -49.16
N GLY A 42 -9.74 20.56 -48.21
CA GLY A 42 -9.26 21.67 -47.40
C GLY A 42 -9.68 21.66 -45.93
N GLY A 43 -8.71 21.42 -45.03
CA GLY A 43 -8.86 21.74 -43.62
C GLY A 43 -7.93 20.93 -42.73
N GLU A 44 -6.76 21.49 -42.44
CA GLU A 44 -5.91 21.09 -41.33
C GLU A 44 -6.75 20.92 -40.06
N THR A 45 -6.85 19.69 -39.58
CA THR A 45 -7.22 19.42 -38.19
C THR A 45 -6.21 18.42 -37.68
N GLY A 46 -5.32 18.94 -36.81
CA GLY A 46 -4.28 18.17 -36.19
C GLY A 46 -4.85 16.89 -35.61
N SER A 47 -4.15 15.78 -35.83
CA SER A 47 -4.23 14.64 -34.94
C SER A 47 -3.81 15.11 -33.56
N ALA A 48 -4.77 15.61 -32.79
CA ALA A 48 -4.67 15.63 -31.36
C ALA A 48 -4.65 14.16 -30.95
N CYS A 49 -3.46 13.63 -30.72
CA CYS A 49 -3.33 12.45 -29.88
C CYS A 49 -4.15 12.73 -28.61
N PRO A 50 -5.01 11.79 -28.17
CA PRO A 50 -5.61 11.93 -26.85
C PRO A 50 -4.46 12.12 -25.85
N GLU A 51 -4.50 13.24 -25.14
CA GLU A 51 -3.60 13.50 -24.02
C GLU A 51 -3.73 12.28 -23.09
N PRO A 52 -2.62 11.62 -22.70
CA PRO A 52 -2.71 10.60 -21.67
C PRO A 52 -3.34 11.23 -20.43
N ASP A 53 -4.30 10.53 -19.85
CA ASP A 53 -5.01 10.91 -18.62
C ASP A 53 -4.06 11.58 -17.63
N ALA A 54 -4.23 12.88 -17.42
CA ALA A 54 -3.45 13.72 -16.50
C ALA A 54 -3.68 13.38 -15.00
N GLY A 55 -4.06 12.13 -14.71
CA GLY A 55 -4.39 11.64 -13.38
C GLY A 55 -3.68 10.35 -12.98
N ALA A 56 -2.90 9.72 -13.86
CA ALA A 56 -2.01 8.65 -13.46
C ALA A 56 -0.71 9.25 -12.89
N VAL A 57 -0.35 8.89 -11.66
CA VAL A 57 0.93 9.29 -11.09
C VAL A 57 2.02 8.49 -11.82
N ASP A 58 2.70 9.12 -12.78
CA ASP A 58 3.77 8.50 -13.58
C ASP A 58 5.06 8.24 -12.78
N VAL A 59 5.05 8.50 -11.47
CA VAL A 59 6.24 8.44 -10.62
C VAL A 59 5.99 7.57 -9.40
N ARG A 60 6.96 6.70 -9.08
CA ARG A 60 6.92 5.80 -7.94
C ARG A 60 8.16 6.01 -7.07
N LEU A 61 7.97 6.18 -5.77
CA LEU A 61 9.03 6.22 -4.77
C LEU A 61 9.07 4.87 -4.04
N VAL A 62 10.25 4.27 -3.92
CA VAL A 62 10.45 3.03 -3.16
C VAL A 62 11.68 3.13 -2.26
N PRO A 63 11.60 2.68 -0.99
CA PRO A 63 12.79 2.45 -0.20
C PRO A 63 13.58 1.28 -0.81
N ALA A 64 14.88 1.47 -1.01
CA ALA A 64 15.73 0.50 -1.69
C ALA A 64 16.60 -0.32 -0.72
N CYS A 65 17.27 0.36 0.21
CA CYS A 65 18.09 -0.28 1.23
C CYS A 65 18.52 0.71 2.33
N VAL A 66 19.07 0.18 3.42
CA VAL A 66 19.66 0.96 4.53
C VAL A 66 21.08 0.48 4.80
N ASP A 67 21.99 1.41 5.08
CA ASP A 67 23.39 1.17 5.46
C ASP A 67 23.85 2.20 6.49
N ASP A 68 24.27 1.76 7.67
CA ASP A 68 24.91 2.54 8.76
C ASP A 68 24.42 4.01 8.90
N GLY A 69 23.12 4.20 9.14
CA GLY A 69 22.53 5.53 9.34
C GLY A 69 22.28 6.31 8.05
N THR A 70 22.24 5.63 6.91
CA THR A 70 21.82 6.17 5.61
C THR A 70 20.75 5.28 4.98
N ALA A 71 19.66 5.88 4.53
CA ALA A 71 18.61 5.20 3.77
C ALA A 71 18.70 5.57 2.28
N VAL A 72 18.52 4.60 1.39
CA VAL A 72 18.47 4.82 -0.06
C VAL A 72 17.02 4.74 -0.51
N PHE A 73 16.58 5.76 -1.23
CA PHE A 73 15.31 5.77 -1.92
C PHE A 73 15.55 5.80 -3.43
N CYS A 74 14.70 5.10 -4.17
CA CYS A 74 14.70 5.10 -5.62
C CYS A 74 13.38 5.64 -6.14
N VAL A 75 13.46 6.55 -7.10
CA VAL A 75 12.30 7.13 -7.78
C VAL A 75 12.30 6.66 -9.23
N THR A 76 11.25 5.97 -9.62
CA THR A 76 11.01 5.54 -11.00
C THR A 76 10.03 6.50 -11.66
N ASN A 77 10.41 7.06 -12.81
CA ASN A 77 9.53 7.82 -13.69
C ASN A 77 9.13 6.94 -14.88
N ASP A 78 7.90 6.44 -14.88
CA ASP A 78 7.30 5.66 -15.96
C ASP A 78 6.73 6.55 -17.07
N GLY A 79 6.81 7.87 -16.90
CA GLY A 79 6.33 8.86 -17.85
C GLY A 79 7.24 9.04 -19.06
N PRO A 80 6.70 9.52 -20.19
CA PRO A 80 7.44 9.71 -21.44
C PRO A 80 8.36 10.94 -21.44
N GLN A 81 8.33 11.75 -20.38
CA GLN A 81 9.08 13.00 -20.27
C GLN A 81 9.91 13.01 -19.00
N GLU A 82 11.06 13.69 -19.07
CA GLU A 82 11.84 14.03 -17.88
C GLU A 82 10.97 14.82 -16.91
N THR A 83 11.03 14.46 -15.63
CA THR A 83 10.28 15.13 -14.57
C THR A 83 11.25 15.70 -13.55
N VAL A 84 11.01 16.95 -13.16
CA VAL A 84 11.67 17.57 -12.01
C VAL A 84 10.75 17.40 -10.81
N LEU A 85 11.29 16.83 -9.75
CA LEU A 85 10.61 16.56 -8.49
C LEU A 85 11.32 17.32 -7.38
N GLU A 86 10.61 17.52 -6.28
CA GLU A 86 11.13 18.10 -5.06
C GLU A 86 10.97 17.07 -3.95
N TRP A 87 11.94 16.93 -3.06
CA TRP A 87 11.81 16.00 -1.95
C TRP A 87 12.38 16.58 -0.66
N ARG A 88 11.93 16.02 0.46
CA ARG A 88 12.51 16.29 1.78
C ARG A 88 12.46 15.05 2.66
N ALA A 89 13.44 14.96 3.55
CA ALA A 89 13.43 14.02 4.66
C ALA A 89 12.56 14.58 5.79
N VAL A 90 11.73 13.74 6.38
CA VAL A 90 10.92 14.03 7.55
C VAL A 90 11.01 12.89 8.55
N ALA A 91 10.65 13.15 9.81
CA ALA A 91 10.44 12.08 10.76
C ALA A 91 9.36 11.12 10.22
N PRO A 92 9.54 9.79 10.37
CA PRO A 92 8.53 8.84 9.93
C PRO A 92 7.22 9.12 10.67
N PRO A 93 6.06 9.02 10.00
CA PRO A 93 4.79 9.18 10.67
C PRO A 93 4.66 8.14 11.79
N GLU A 94 4.15 8.55 12.95
CA GLU A 94 3.88 7.63 14.04
C GLU A 94 2.94 6.52 13.56
N GLU A 95 3.43 5.28 13.65
CA GLU A 95 2.67 4.10 13.26
C GLU A 95 1.47 3.95 14.17
N ARG A 96 0.29 3.80 13.57
CA ARG A 96 -0.96 3.72 14.32
C ARG A 96 -2.05 3.05 13.51
N ILE A 97 -3.01 2.50 14.24
CA ILE A 97 -4.26 2.01 13.71
C ILE A 97 -5.37 2.86 14.30
N GLU A 98 -6.18 3.46 13.43
CA GLU A 98 -7.24 4.38 13.80
C GLU A 98 -8.58 3.85 13.29
N PHE A 99 -9.55 3.71 14.19
CA PHE A 99 -10.94 3.40 13.84
C PHE A 99 -11.64 4.72 13.50
N VAL A 100 -11.86 4.95 12.21
CA VAL A 100 -12.49 6.19 11.71
C VAL A 100 -13.99 6.17 12.04
N ASP A 101 -14.59 4.99 11.94
CA ASP A 101 -15.95 4.70 12.38
C ASP A 101 -16.10 3.19 12.67
N CYS A 102 -17.33 2.71 12.89
CA CYS A 102 -17.61 1.31 13.21
C CYS A 102 -17.17 0.30 12.14
N GLN A 103 -17.01 0.72 10.89
CA GLN A 103 -16.73 -0.15 9.73
C GLN A 103 -15.47 0.30 8.97
N THR A 104 -14.98 1.53 9.20
CA THR A 104 -13.82 2.09 8.50
C THR A 104 -12.59 2.14 9.41
N VAL A 105 -11.49 1.57 8.93
CA VAL A 105 -10.19 1.58 9.62
C VAL A 105 -9.14 2.25 8.75
N ARG A 106 -8.30 3.08 9.37
CA ARG A 106 -7.09 3.65 8.77
C ARG A 106 -5.85 3.09 9.48
N VAL A 107 -4.93 2.55 8.70
CA VAL A 107 -3.62 2.07 9.16
C VAL A 107 -2.54 2.96 8.59
N VAL A 108 -1.66 3.46 9.45
CA VAL A 108 -0.49 4.27 9.10
C VAL A 108 0.76 3.51 9.51
N GLY A 109 1.68 3.29 8.58
CA GLY A 109 2.93 2.55 8.75
C GLY A 109 3.27 1.71 7.52
N GLU A 110 4.31 0.88 7.66
CA GLU A 110 4.74 -0.08 6.64
C GLU A 110 4.61 -1.50 7.21
N PHE A 111 3.69 -2.28 6.67
CA PHE A 111 3.35 -3.62 7.16
C PHE A 111 3.20 -4.61 5.98
N GLU A 112 3.83 -5.78 6.09
CA GLU A 112 3.72 -6.85 5.10
C GLU A 112 2.29 -7.42 5.00
N ASP A 113 1.58 -7.48 6.13
CA ASP A 113 0.18 -7.88 6.16
C ASP A 113 -0.57 -7.21 7.32
N VAL A 114 -1.87 -7.06 7.14
CA VAL A 114 -2.80 -6.56 8.16
C VAL A 114 -3.97 -7.52 8.20
N ILE A 115 -4.37 -7.94 9.39
CA ILE A 115 -5.62 -8.68 9.58
C ILE A 115 -6.59 -7.87 10.40
N ILE A 116 -7.87 -8.09 10.14
CA ILE A 116 -8.95 -7.50 10.90
C ILE A 116 -9.86 -8.59 11.43
N GLU A 117 -10.21 -8.49 12.70
CA GLU A 117 -11.32 -9.19 13.31
C GLU A 117 -12.57 -8.31 13.21
N ALA A 118 -13.58 -8.79 12.49
CA ALA A 118 -14.87 -8.13 12.34
C ALA A 118 -15.99 -8.98 12.96
N THR A 119 -16.93 -8.31 13.61
CA THR A 119 -18.06 -8.93 14.32
C THR A 119 -19.36 -8.60 13.59
N PHE A 120 -20.22 -9.58 13.37
CA PHE A 120 -21.49 -9.40 12.65
C PHE A 120 -22.63 -10.19 13.29
N LEU A 121 -23.88 -9.90 12.90
CA LEU A 121 -25.06 -10.59 13.42
C LEU A 121 -25.75 -11.39 12.33
N SER A 122 -25.75 -12.72 12.47
CA SER A 122 -26.46 -13.60 11.54
C SER A 122 -27.49 -14.43 12.28
N ASN A 123 -28.76 -14.30 11.88
CA ASN A 123 -29.88 -15.04 12.48
C ASN A 123 -30.02 -14.87 14.01
N GLY A 124 -29.61 -13.73 14.55
CA GLY A 124 -29.63 -13.45 15.99
C GLY A 124 -28.47 -14.07 16.77
N GLU A 125 -27.47 -14.63 16.09
CA GLU A 125 -26.22 -15.09 16.68
C GLU A 125 -25.06 -14.19 16.21
N ILE A 126 -24.13 -13.91 17.12
CA ILE A 126 -22.92 -13.15 16.80
C ILE A 126 -21.92 -14.08 16.11
N GLY A 127 -21.44 -13.65 14.95
CA GLY A 127 -20.28 -14.22 14.28
C GLY A 127 -19.07 -13.30 14.42
N ASN A 128 -17.88 -13.90 14.44
CA ASN A 128 -16.61 -13.20 14.25
C ASN A 128 -15.92 -13.80 13.03
N VAL A 129 -15.30 -12.95 12.23
CA VAL A 129 -14.47 -13.34 11.09
C VAL A 129 -13.13 -12.62 11.20
N ILE A 130 -12.05 -13.32 10.89
CA ILE A 130 -10.70 -12.75 10.85
C ILE A 130 -10.23 -12.88 9.41
N GLU A 131 -10.06 -11.76 8.72
CA GLU A 131 -9.63 -11.76 7.32
C GLU A 131 -8.36 -10.91 7.13
N PRO A 132 -7.47 -11.33 6.22
CA PRO A 132 -6.37 -10.50 5.80
C PRO A 132 -6.86 -9.38 4.88
N VAL A 133 -6.36 -8.18 5.14
CA VAL A 133 -6.54 -6.98 4.34
C VAL A 133 -5.40 -6.84 3.32
N GLY A 134 -4.24 -7.44 3.62
CA GLY A 134 -3.01 -7.34 2.84
C GLY A 134 -2.10 -6.19 3.29
N ALA A 135 -0.97 -6.06 2.60
CA ALA A 135 0.08 -5.09 2.90
C ALA A 135 -0.40 -3.63 2.99
N VAL A 136 0.32 -2.84 3.78
CA VAL A 136 0.17 -1.39 3.91
C VAL A 136 1.53 -0.74 3.68
N ASP A 137 1.56 0.24 2.78
CA ASP A 137 2.75 1.01 2.41
C ASP A 137 2.45 2.50 2.59
N GLY A 138 2.75 3.01 3.80
CA GLY A 138 2.50 4.38 4.24
C GLY A 138 1.13 4.54 4.91
N VAL A 139 0.06 4.73 4.13
CA VAL A 139 -1.30 4.91 4.67
C VAL A 139 -2.29 4.11 3.85
N ARG A 140 -3.12 3.31 4.53
CA ARG A 140 -4.24 2.61 3.91
C ARG A 140 -5.50 2.78 4.73
N THR A 141 -6.56 3.23 4.08
CA THR A 141 -7.91 3.24 4.66
C THR A 141 -8.74 2.17 3.95
N PHE A 142 -9.49 1.38 4.71
CA PHE A 142 -10.37 0.35 4.15
C PHE A 142 -11.65 0.24 4.97
N ASP A 143 -12.72 -0.14 4.29
CA ASP A 143 -14.00 -0.46 4.89
C ASP A 143 -14.15 -1.98 5.02
N VAL A 144 -14.56 -2.46 6.19
CA VAL A 144 -14.67 -3.91 6.45
C VAL A 144 -15.64 -4.61 5.51
N ARG A 145 -16.63 -3.91 4.97
CA ARG A 145 -17.64 -4.46 4.05
C ARG A 145 -17.08 -4.73 2.66
N GLU A 146 -15.97 -4.09 2.30
CA GLU A 146 -15.31 -4.29 1.01
C GLU A 146 -14.43 -5.54 1.01
N ILE A 147 -14.21 -6.16 2.17
CA ILE A 147 -13.41 -7.36 2.32
C ILE A 147 -14.24 -8.59 1.97
N GLU A 148 -13.72 -9.42 1.07
CA GLU A 148 -14.41 -10.64 0.64
C GLU A 148 -14.67 -11.58 1.84
N GLY A 149 -15.92 -11.99 2.01
CA GLY A 149 -16.33 -12.89 3.09
C GLY A 149 -16.85 -12.20 4.35
N ILE A 150 -16.73 -10.87 4.44
CA ILE A 150 -17.29 -10.08 5.55
C ILE A 150 -18.70 -9.58 5.19
N PRO A 151 -19.71 -9.79 6.06
CA PRO A 151 -21.07 -9.27 5.86
C PRO A 151 -21.15 -7.74 5.93
N ASP A 152 -22.15 -7.14 5.26
CA ASP A 152 -22.38 -5.68 5.22
C ASP A 152 -22.67 -5.07 6.60
N ASP A 153 -23.16 -5.85 7.55
CA ASP A 153 -23.48 -5.45 8.93
C ASP A 153 -22.32 -5.67 9.91
N ALA A 154 -21.16 -6.12 9.42
CA ALA A 154 -20.00 -6.35 10.26
C ALA A 154 -19.39 -5.04 10.77
N ILE A 155 -18.96 -5.03 12.03
CA ILE A 155 -18.24 -3.92 12.67
C ILE A 155 -16.78 -4.34 12.91
N ALA A 156 -15.85 -3.40 12.74
CA ALA A 156 -14.44 -3.58 13.04
C ALA A 156 -14.25 -3.72 14.56
N GLY A 157 -13.67 -4.84 15.00
CA GLY A 157 -13.36 -5.11 16.41
C GLY A 157 -11.90 -4.84 16.72
N THR A 158 -11.02 -5.72 16.24
CA THR A 158 -9.58 -5.64 16.50
C THR A 158 -8.81 -5.71 15.18
N VAL A 159 -7.74 -4.92 15.08
CA VAL A 159 -6.87 -4.90 13.89
C VAL A 159 -5.45 -5.16 14.35
N GLN A 160 -4.74 -5.99 13.59
CA GLN A 160 -3.35 -6.36 13.85
C GLN A 160 -2.54 -6.19 12.59
N ALA A 161 -1.41 -5.50 12.70
CA ALA A 161 -0.48 -5.27 11.61
C ALA A 161 0.85 -6.01 11.87
N PHE A 162 1.40 -6.61 10.82
CA PHE A 162 2.56 -7.50 10.88
C PHE A 162 3.65 -6.97 9.95
N ARG A 163 4.88 -6.82 10.46
CA ARG A 163 6.05 -6.42 9.67
C ARG A 163 6.74 -7.62 9.05
N ASP A 164 6.79 -8.76 9.75
CA ASP A 164 7.49 -9.95 9.27
C ASP A 164 6.85 -11.26 9.74
N GLY A 165 7.03 -12.30 8.92
CA GLY A 165 6.80 -13.69 9.34
C GLY A 165 5.36 -14.17 9.17
N PRO A 166 4.99 -15.32 9.76
CA PRO A 166 3.67 -15.89 9.57
C PRO A 166 2.61 -15.06 10.30
N VAL A 167 1.58 -14.65 9.56
CA VAL A 167 0.41 -13.96 10.11
C VAL A 167 -0.35 -14.90 11.04
N VAL A 168 -0.26 -14.63 12.34
CA VAL A 168 -0.92 -15.38 13.40
C VAL A 168 -1.75 -14.41 14.25
N PRO A 169 -3.08 -14.60 14.34
CA PRO A 169 -3.92 -13.78 15.21
C PRO A 169 -3.43 -13.79 16.67
N GLY A 170 -3.32 -12.60 17.24
CA GLY A 170 -2.82 -12.35 18.60
C GLY A 170 -1.32 -12.10 18.70
N ALA A 171 -0.62 -12.02 17.57
CA ALA A 171 0.83 -11.81 17.52
C ALA A 171 1.23 -10.64 16.60
N GLY A 172 0.32 -9.69 16.35
CA GLY A 172 0.63 -8.49 15.57
C GLY A 172 1.69 -7.61 16.24
N ASP A 173 2.58 -7.02 15.43
CA ASP A 173 3.57 -6.07 15.90
C ASP A 173 2.94 -4.76 16.36
N LEU A 174 1.82 -4.39 15.74
CA LEU A 174 0.93 -3.31 16.17
C LEU A 174 -0.49 -3.86 16.26
N THR A 175 -1.15 -3.62 17.39
CA THR A 175 -2.52 -4.07 17.64
C THR A 175 -3.33 -2.91 18.18
N ALA A 176 -4.56 -2.76 17.69
CA ALA A 176 -5.52 -1.82 18.23
C ALA A 176 -6.92 -2.42 18.24
N SER A 177 -7.70 -2.06 19.25
CA SER A 177 -9.11 -2.41 19.38
C SER A 177 -9.98 -1.18 19.20
N ASN A 178 -11.17 -1.38 18.63
CA ASN A 178 -12.10 -0.29 18.36
C ASN A 178 -12.60 0.30 19.69
N PRO A 179 -12.26 1.56 20.02
CA PRO A 179 -12.66 2.15 21.29
C PRO A 179 -14.18 2.35 21.41
N GLU A 180 -14.86 2.44 20.27
CA GLU A 180 -16.31 2.61 20.20
C GLU A 180 -17.03 1.27 19.97
N PHE A 181 -16.36 0.12 20.15
CA PHE A 181 -16.91 -1.20 19.79
C PHE A 181 -18.26 -1.48 20.46
N ALA A 182 -18.38 -1.23 21.76
CA ALA A 182 -19.65 -1.39 22.49
C ALA A 182 -20.76 -0.48 21.93
N ALA A 183 -20.45 0.77 21.61
CA ALA A 183 -21.40 1.70 21.00
C ALA A 183 -21.81 1.26 19.58
N CYS A 184 -20.86 0.72 18.81
CA CYS A 184 -21.11 0.13 17.50
C CYS A 184 -22.02 -1.10 17.60
N GLN A 185 -21.83 -1.97 18.60
CA GLN A 185 -22.72 -3.10 18.85
C GLN A 185 -24.14 -2.63 19.17
N GLU A 186 -24.32 -1.63 20.04
CA GLU A 186 -25.66 -1.10 20.32
C GLU A 186 -26.31 -0.50 19.07
N ALA A 187 -25.55 0.23 18.25
CA ALA A 187 -26.07 0.87 17.05
C ALA A 187 -26.46 -0.14 15.95
N PHE A 188 -25.65 -1.18 15.74
CA PHE A 188 -25.86 -2.17 14.67
C PHE A 188 -26.73 -3.36 15.09
N PHE A 189 -26.62 -3.80 16.36
CA PHE A 189 -27.27 -5.02 16.85
C PHE A 189 -28.38 -4.74 17.86
N GLY A 190 -28.49 -3.52 18.40
CA GLY A 190 -29.55 -3.12 19.34
C GLY A 190 -29.33 -3.54 20.80
N GLU A 191 -28.26 -4.29 21.09
CA GLU A 191 -27.79 -4.65 22.44
C GLU A 191 -26.26 -4.90 22.43
N VAL A 192 -25.56 -4.56 23.53
CA VAL A 192 -24.14 -4.94 23.73
C VAL A 192 -24.10 -6.42 24.06
N LEU A 193 -23.37 -7.19 23.28
CA LEU A 193 -23.39 -8.65 23.37
C LEU A 193 -22.01 -9.26 23.66
N VAL A 194 -20.94 -8.47 23.55
CA VAL A 194 -19.57 -8.85 23.95
C VAL A 194 -19.07 -7.78 24.90
N GLY A 195 -18.67 -8.19 26.11
CA GLY A 195 -18.13 -7.26 27.12
C GLY A 195 -16.65 -7.01 26.87
N ASP A 196 -16.25 -5.74 26.89
CA ASP A 196 -14.86 -5.31 26.81
C ASP A 196 -14.07 -5.85 28.01
N GLU A 197 -12.92 -6.48 27.74
CA GLU A 197 -11.86 -6.60 28.74
C GLU A 197 -11.09 -5.27 28.68
N ASP A 198 -11.22 -4.45 29.74
CA ASP A 198 -10.61 -3.12 29.85
C ASP A 198 -9.08 -3.18 29.64
N ASP A 199 -8.59 -2.81 28.46
CA ASP A 199 -7.20 -2.40 28.24
C ASP A 199 -7.16 -0.86 28.25
N GLU A 200 -6.70 -0.29 29.36
CA GLU A 200 -6.50 1.15 29.52
C GLU A 200 -5.43 1.65 28.55
N PRO A 201 -5.71 2.66 27.69
CA PRO A 201 -4.64 3.30 26.93
C PRO A 201 -3.83 4.21 27.84
N GLU A 202 -2.53 3.92 27.98
CA GLU A 202 -1.58 4.87 28.56
C GLU A 202 -1.37 6.05 27.59
N PRO A 203 -1.37 7.31 28.06
CA PRO A 203 -1.03 8.44 27.20
C PRO A 203 0.49 8.57 27.12
N THR A 204 1.04 8.60 25.91
CA THR A 204 2.34 9.21 25.65
C THR A 204 2.12 10.51 24.90
N ALA A 205 2.51 11.60 25.56
CA ALA A 205 2.72 12.88 24.91
C ALA A 205 4.22 13.06 24.80
N ASP A 206 4.74 13.15 23.58
CA ASP A 206 6.01 13.80 23.33
C ASP A 206 5.78 14.83 22.23
N GLU A 207 6.11 16.08 22.54
CA GLU A 207 6.11 17.20 21.61
C GLU A 207 7.34 17.06 20.72
N ASP A 208 7.16 16.54 19.50
CA ASP A 208 8.23 16.51 18.52
C ASP A 208 8.57 17.91 18.02
N VAL A 209 9.86 18.20 18.06
CA VAL A 209 10.47 19.40 17.49
C VAL A 209 10.40 19.26 15.98
N GLU A 210 9.51 20.01 15.34
CA GLU A 210 9.43 20.11 13.87
C GLU A 210 10.79 20.57 13.31
N PRO A 211 11.45 19.79 12.43
CA PRO A 211 12.62 20.28 11.70
C PRO A 211 12.19 21.42 10.75
N ASP A 212 13.10 22.38 10.53
CA ASP A 212 12.89 23.58 9.71
C ASP A 212 12.23 23.22 8.35
N PRO A 213 11.04 23.75 8.01
CA PRO A 213 10.16 23.21 6.98
C PRO A 213 10.48 23.56 5.52
N ASP A 214 11.57 24.28 5.23
CA ASP A 214 11.64 25.08 4.00
C ASP A 214 12.69 24.66 2.95
N GLU A 215 13.53 23.65 3.18
CA GLU A 215 14.52 23.23 2.17
C GLU A 215 14.09 21.97 1.41
N LEU A 216 13.39 22.20 0.29
CA LEU A 216 13.12 21.15 -0.69
C LEU A 216 14.37 20.93 -1.56
N THR A 217 14.79 19.67 -1.69
CA THR A 217 15.88 19.28 -2.59
C THR A 217 15.30 18.90 -3.96
N SER A 218 15.83 19.47 -5.03
CA SER A 218 15.40 19.14 -6.39
C SER A 218 16.00 17.81 -6.87
N LEU A 219 15.19 16.98 -7.51
CA LEU A 219 15.57 15.71 -8.11
C LEU A 219 15.07 15.64 -9.55
N THR A 220 15.99 15.48 -10.50
CA THR A 220 15.63 15.26 -11.91
C THR A 220 15.60 13.77 -12.21
N VAL A 221 14.46 13.26 -12.68
CA VAL A 221 14.29 11.85 -13.06
C VAL A 221 13.99 11.78 -14.57
N PRO A 222 14.90 11.21 -15.37
CA PRO A 222 14.68 11.06 -16.81
C PRO A 222 13.42 10.24 -17.12
N ALA A 223 12.89 10.40 -18.34
CA ALA A 223 11.78 9.57 -18.83
C ALA A 223 12.15 8.08 -18.80
N GLU A 224 11.20 7.24 -18.38
CA GLU A 224 11.35 5.77 -18.32
C GLU A 224 12.60 5.30 -17.54
N ALA A 225 13.03 6.06 -16.53
CA ALA A 225 14.25 5.82 -15.77
C ALA A 225 14.02 5.77 -14.27
N THR A 226 15.00 5.23 -13.53
CA THR A 226 15.03 5.21 -12.07
C THR A 226 16.25 5.95 -11.57
N THR A 227 16.05 6.93 -10.69
CA THR A 227 17.11 7.68 -10.01
C THR A 227 17.07 7.36 -8.53
N CYS A 228 18.20 6.99 -7.92
CA CYS A 228 18.28 6.71 -6.49
C CYS A 228 19.11 7.79 -5.79
N PHE A 229 18.74 8.11 -4.55
CA PHE A 229 19.42 9.10 -3.73
C PHE A 229 19.50 8.59 -2.28
N ALA A 230 20.51 9.10 -1.58
CA ALA A 230 20.77 8.76 -0.19
C ALA A 230 20.21 9.85 0.73
N VAL A 231 19.69 9.42 1.88
CA VAL A 231 19.12 10.28 2.91
C VAL A 231 19.75 9.90 4.24
N ASP A 232 20.27 10.90 4.96
CA ASP A 232 20.78 10.71 6.31
C ASP A 232 19.65 10.26 7.25
N ALA A 233 19.91 9.18 7.97
CA ALA A 233 19.00 8.52 8.90
C ALA A 233 19.76 8.08 10.18
N PRO A 234 20.52 8.97 10.84
CA PRO A 234 21.41 8.60 11.95
C PRO A 234 20.65 8.17 13.22
N ASP A 235 19.43 8.65 13.40
CA ASP A 235 18.61 8.45 14.59
C ASP A 235 17.55 7.34 14.43
N GLY A 236 17.56 6.61 13.32
CA GLY A 236 16.59 5.55 13.02
C GLY A 236 15.93 5.70 11.66
N PRO A 237 14.76 5.07 11.42
CA PRO A 237 14.07 5.17 10.14
C PRO A 237 13.71 6.62 9.80
N VAL A 238 13.75 6.95 8.51
CA VAL A 238 13.43 8.28 7.96
C VAL A 238 12.33 8.15 6.92
N ALA A 239 11.44 9.14 6.83
CA ALA A 239 10.47 9.23 5.75
C ALA A 239 10.90 10.26 4.70
N VAL A 240 10.60 9.97 3.44
CA VAL A 240 10.79 10.89 2.32
C VAL A 240 9.42 11.26 1.76
N GLN A 241 9.17 12.57 1.74
CA GLN A 241 8.04 13.16 1.04
C GLN A 241 8.50 13.66 -0.32
N LEU A 242 7.83 13.20 -1.37
CA LEU A 242 8.10 13.56 -2.77
C LEU A 242 6.99 14.46 -3.29
N PHE A 243 7.38 15.58 -3.91
CA PHE A 243 6.51 16.63 -4.40
C PHE A 243 6.72 16.86 -5.90
N ARG A 244 5.68 17.37 -6.55
CA ARG A 244 5.73 17.91 -7.91
C ARG A 244 4.90 19.17 -7.94
N ASP A 245 5.49 20.28 -8.41
CA ASP A 245 4.84 21.58 -8.48
C ASP A 245 4.24 22.03 -7.12
N GLY A 246 4.89 21.65 -6.00
CA GLY A 246 4.43 21.91 -4.64
C GLY A 246 3.32 20.99 -4.11
N GLU A 247 2.81 20.03 -4.90
CA GLU A 247 1.84 19.02 -4.46
C GLU A 247 2.55 17.76 -3.96
N LEU A 248 2.19 17.28 -2.78
CA LEU A 248 2.69 16.01 -2.24
C LEU A 248 2.17 14.85 -3.09
N LEU A 249 3.08 14.13 -3.75
CA LEU A 249 2.74 12.96 -4.56
C LEU A 249 2.69 11.68 -3.73
N VAL A 250 3.73 11.46 -2.91
CA VAL A 250 3.91 10.22 -2.16
C VAL A 250 4.83 10.46 -0.97
N GLU A 251 4.57 9.74 0.12
CA GLU A 251 5.44 9.63 1.29
C GLU A 251 5.83 8.16 1.48
N ARG A 252 7.12 7.89 1.71
CA ARG A 252 7.62 6.55 2.01
C ARG A 252 8.59 6.59 3.15
N THR A 253 8.47 5.62 4.05
CA THR A 253 9.41 5.43 5.15
C THR A 253 10.49 4.45 4.70
N SER A 254 11.65 4.51 5.32
CA SER A 254 12.77 3.64 5.00
C SER A 254 12.62 2.25 5.64
N ALA A 255 11.39 1.76 5.93
CA ALA A 255 11.20 0.64 6.84
C ALA A 255 12.11 -0.54 6.47
N SER A 256 12.93 -0.83 7.47
CA SER A 256 14.09 -1.71 7.57
C SER A 256 13.70 -3.12 7.16
N ASP A 257 14.37 -3.78 6.21
CA ASP A 257 15.46 -4.72 6.56
C ASP A 257 16.40 -5.05 5.38
N VAL A 258 16.33 -4.29 4.29
CA VAL A 258 17.17 -4.53 3.11
C VAL A 258 18.52 -3.85 3.31
N ALA A 259 19.55 -4.62 3.66
CA ALA A 259 20.92 -4.11 3.71
C ALA A 259 21.43 -3.74 2.31
N CYS A 260 22.10 -2.59 2.18
CA CYS A 260 22.65 -2.19 0.89
C CYS A 260 23.75 -3.18 0.41
N PRO A 261 23.76 -3.56 -0.88
CA PRO A 261 24.73 -4.54 -1.39
C PRO A 261 26.18 -4.03 -1.39
N ARG A 262 26.38 -2.72 -1.24
CA ARG A 262 27.68 -2.07 -1.04
C ARG A 262 27.52 -0.92 -0.06
N PRO A 263 28.57 -0.58 0.72
CA PRO A 263 28.57 0.60 1.56
C PRO A 263 28.31 1.84 0.71
N ILE A 264 27.47 2.75 1.21
CA ILE A 264 27.19 4.01 0.53
C ILE A 264 28.34 4.96 0.88
N GLU A 265 29.13 5.36 -0.12
CA GLU A 265 30.07 6.46 0.08
C GLU A 265 29.28 7.77 -0.06
N PRO A 266 29.31 8.68 0.93
CA PRO A 266 28.62 9.96 0.83
C PRO A 266 29.26 10.77 -0.31
N GLY A 267 28.56 10.88 -1.43
CA GLY A 267 28.89 11.81 -2.51
C GLY A 267 28.33 13.20 -2.18
N ASP A 268 29.10 14.24 -2.49
CA ASP A 268 28.80 15.66 -2.21
C ASP A 268 27.46 16.17 -2.79
N ASP A 269 26.76 15.39 -3.64
CA ASP A 269 25.57 15.82 -4.40
C ASP A 269 24.35 14.87 -4.29
N GLY A 270 24.31 13.93 -3.33
CA GLY A 270 23.10 13.17 -2.96
C GLY A 270 22.51 12.20 -4.00
N VAL A 271 22.88 12.28 -5.28
CA VAL A 271 22.43 11.38 -6.34
C VAL A 271 23.42 10.23 -6.51
N LEU A 272 22.96 9.00 -6.31
CA LEU A 272 23.76 7.82 -6.59
C LEU A 272 23.78 7.59 -8.10
N GLU A 273 24.96 7.69 -8.72
CA GLU A 273 25.11 7.32 -10.12
C GLU A 273 24.65 5.88 -10.31
N SER A 274 23.70 5.67 -11.23
CA SER A 274 23.26 4.34 -11.63
C SER A 274 24.49 3.53 -12.04
N PRO A 275 24.59 2.22 -11.71
CA PRO A 275 25.74 1.42 -12.10
C PRO A 275 25.84 1.40 -13.63
N THR A 276 26.76 2.21 -14.17
CA THR A 276 27.13 2.14 -15.56
C THR A 276 27.98 0.88 -15.74
N THR A 277 27.57 0.03 -16.68
CA THR A 277 28.35 -1.03 -17.32
C THR A 277 28.77 -2.26 -16.50
N VAL A 278 28.09 -3.38 -16.78
CA VAL A 278 28.76 -4.57 -17.33
C VAL A 278 27.92 -5.10 -18.49
N LEU A 279 28.05 -4.48 -19.66
CA LEU A 279 27.79 -5.17 -20.93
C LEU A 279 29.16 -5.49 -21.55
N ASP A 280 29.29 -6.76 -21.93
CA ASP A 280 30.28 -7.31 -22.86
C ASP A 280 31.70 -7.54 -22.34
N GLU A 281 31.96 -8.77 -21.90
CA GLU A 281 33.15 -9.53 -22.33
C GLU A 281 32.87 -11.03 -22.13
N ARG A 282 32.43 -11.71 -23.21
CA ARG A 282 33.01 -12.98 -23.67
C ARG A 282 32.31 -13.51 -24.92
N GLN A 283 33.09 -13.42 -26.00
CA GLN A 283 33.18 -14.32 -27.16
C GLN A 283 32.71 -15.75 -26.91
#